data_AF-A0A392R651-F1
#
_entry.id   AF-A0A392R651-F1
#
_cell.length_a   1.000
_cell.length_b   1.000
_cell.length_c   1.000
_cell.angle_alpha   90.00
_cell.angle_beta   90.00
_cell.angle_gamma   90.00
#
_symmetry.space_group_name_H-M   'P 1'
#
loop_
_entity.id
_entity.type
_entity.pdbx_description
1 polymer ?
#
loop_
_entity_poly.entity_id
_entity_poly.type
_entity_poly.pdbx_seq_one_letter_code
_entity_poly.pdbx_strand_id
1 'polypeptide(L)'
;MRLWEVLWTHYPSEHLHLYVCVAVLKRYRSKIMGEEMDFDSLLKFINELSGHIDLDATLRDAEALSICAGEEGAARIPPGTPPSLPVDDGSFYIQQDEVL
;
A
#
# COMPACT_ATOMS: atom_id res chain seq x y z
N MET A 1 1.35 6.44 13.19
CA MET A 1 1.08 5.05 13.60
C MET A 1 -0.17 4.46 12.93
N ARG A 2 -1.26 5.21 12.79
CA ARG A 2 -2.54 4.75 12.21
C ARG A 2 -2.48 3.93 10.91
N LEU A 3 -1.61 4.28 9.96
CA LEU A 3 -1.47 3.49 8.71
C LEU A 3 -1.11 2.03 9.01
N TRP A 4 -0.06 1.83 9.81
CA TRP A 4 0.44 0.51 10.17
C TRP A 4 -0.58 -0.29 10.98
N GLU A 5 -1.25 0.38 11.92
CA GLU A 5 -2.32 -0.23 12.72
C GLU A 5 -3.42 -0.85 11.85
N VAL A 6 -3.84 -0.15 10.80
CA VAL A 6 -4.87 -0.65 9.86
C VAL A 6 -4.32 -1.77 8.98
N LEU A 7 -3.14 -1.58 8.38
CA LEU A 7 -2.51 -2.56 7.51
C LEU A 7 -2.29 -3.92 8.17
N TRP A 8 -1.97 -3.92 9.47
CA TRP A 8 -1.68 -5.15 10.21
C TRP A 8 -2.91 -5.89 10.74
N THR A 9 -4.11 -5.34 10.55
CA THR A 9 -5.35 -6.06 10.91
C THR A 9 -5.70 -7.19 9.95
N HIS A 10 -5.04 -7.28 8.79
CA HIS A 10 -5.40 -8.14 7.66
C HIS A 10 -6.83 -7.95 7.13
N TYR A 11 -7.53 -6.90 7.57
CA TYR A 11 -8.89 -6.59 7.18
C TYR A 11 -8.92 -5.29 6.34
N PRO A 12 -9.66 -5.23 5.22
CA PRO A 12 -10.43 -6.31 4.57
C PRO A 12 -9.60 -7.26 3.68
N SER A 13 -8.29 -6.99 3.51
CA SER A 13 -7.39 -7.79 2.68
C SER A 13 -6.01 -7.88 3.31
N GLU A 14 -5.35 -9.03 3.17
CA GLU A 14 -3.95 -9.20 3.58
C GLU A 14 -3.00 -8.29 2.81
N HIS A 15 -3.36 -7.88 1.60
CA HIS A 15 -2.56 -7.02 0.71
C HIS A 15 -3.11 -5.59 0.61
N LEU A 16 -3.75 -5.09 1.68
CA LEU A 16 -4.35 -3.74 1.72
C LEU A 16 -3.38 -2.62 1.31
N HIS A 17 -2.07 -2.78 1.55
CA HIS A 17 -1.04 -1.82 1.11
C HIS A 17 -1.04 -1.58 -0.41
N LEU A 18 -1.36 -2.58 -1.23
CA LEU A 18 -1.49 -2.41 -2.68
C LEU A 18 -2.67 -1.50 -3.02
N TYR A 19 -3.80 -1.68 -2.35
CA TYR A 19 -4.98 -0.84 -2.53
C TYR A 19 -4.74 0.60 -2.04
N VAL A 20 -3.91 0.79 -1.01
CA VAL A 20 -3.44 2.14 -0.60
C VAL A 20 -2.66 2.81 -1.72
N CYS A 21 -1.71 2.11 -2.37
CA CYS A 21 -0.99 2.64 -3.53
C CYS A 21 -1.94 3.02 -4.67
N VAL A 22 -2.91 2.14 -4.99
CA VAL A 22 -3.92 2.40 -6.01
C VAL A 22 -4.81 3.59 -5.64
N ALA A 23 -5.22 3.73 -4.37
CA ALA A 23 -6.03 4.86 -3.91
C ALA A 23 -5.30 6.20 -4.10
N VAL A 24 -4.00 6.26 -3.77
CA VAL A 24 -3.17 7.45 -4.01
C VAL A 24 -3.12 7.76 -5.52
N LEU A 25 -2.80 6.78 -6.36
CA LEU A 25 -2.72 6.98 -7.82
C LEU A 25 -4.08 7.40 -8.42
N LYS A 26 -5.17 6.77 -7.98
CA LYS A 26 -6.54 7.06 -8.44
C LYS A 26 -6.94 8.51 -8.14
N ARG A 27 -6.55 9.04 -6.97
CA ARG A 27 -6.85 10.43 -6.56
C ARG A 27 -6.19 11.46 -7.47
N TYR A 28 -4.97 11.17 -7.95
CA TYR A 28 -4.20 12.09 -8.79
C TYR A 28 -4.24 11.75 -10.28
N ARG A 29 -5.02 10.74 -10.70
CA ARG A 29 -5.05 10.25 -12.09
C ARG A 29 -5.24 11.36 -13.12
N SER A 30 -6.16 12.29 -12.85
CA SER A 30 -6.51 13.34 -13.82
C SER A 30 -5.37 14.33 -14.02
N LYS A 31 -4.57 14.58 -12.97
CA LYS A 31 -3.38 15.43 -13.07
C LYS A 31 -2.27 14.70 -13.81
N ILE A 32 -1.98 13.45 -13.42
CA ILE A 32 -0.94 12.63 -14.03
C ILE A 32 -1.17 12.49 -15.55
N MET A 33 -2.39 12.12 -15.94
CA MET A 33 -2.75 11.93 -17.35
C MET A 33 -2.95 13.25 -18.08
N GLY A 34 -3.48 14.28 -17.41
CA GLY A 34 -3.74 15.59 -18.02
C GLY A 34 -2.47 16.40 -18.29
N GLU A 35 -1.41 16.19 -17.49
CA GLU A 35 -0.08 16.80 -17.69
C GLU A 35 0.86 15.92 -18.53
N GLU A 36 0.39 14.76 -19.02
CA GLU A 36 1.18 13.80 -19.81
C GLU A 36 2.56 13.50 -19.18
N MET A 37 2.58 13.27 -17.86
CA MET A 37 3.81 13.10 -17.10
C MET A 37 4.64 11.92 -17.60
N ASP A 38 5.91 12.17 -17.89
CA ASP A 38 6.92 11.13 -18.11
C ASP A 38 7.40 10.52 -16.78
N PHE A 39 8.28 9.52 -16.85
CA PHE A 39 8.72 8.78 -15.67
C PHE A 39 9.33 9.68 -14.59
N ASP A 40 10.24 10.58 -14.97
CA ASP A 40 10.94 11.46 -14.03
C ASP A 40 9.99 12.48 -13.40
N SER A 41 9.07 13.05 -14.20
CA SER A 41 8.06 13.99 -13.70
C SER A 41 7.07 13.31 -12.76
N LEU A 42 6.63 12.09 -13.09
CA LEU A 42 5.78 11.29 -12.22
C LEU A 42 6.48 10.96 -10.90
N LEU A 43 7.74 10.52 -10.95
CA LEU A 43 8.51 10.21 -9.75
C LEU A 43 8.68 11.44 -8.85
N LYS A 44 9.02 12.59 -9.44
CA LYS A 44 9.10 13.86 -8.72
C LYS A 44 7.76 14.22 -8.08
N PHE A 45 6.67 14.13 -8.85
CA PHE A 45 5.32 14.42 -8.36
C PHE A 45 4.93 13.52 -7.18
N ILE A 46 5.16 12.20 -7.27
CA ILE A 46 4.87 11.27 -6.18
C ILE A 46 5.71 11.60 -4.94
N ASN A 47 6.99 11.94 -5.10
CA ASN A 47 7.84 12.35 -3.99
C ASN A 47 7.32 13.63 -3.32
N GLU A 48 6.86 14.61 -4.10
CA GLU A 48 6.27 15.86 -3.61
C GLU A 48 4.93 15.64 -2.86
N LEU A 49 4.25 14.50 -3.05
CA LEU A 49 3.07 14.15 -2.24
C LEU A 49 3.41 13.75 -0.81
N SER A 50 4.69 13.46 -0.51
CA SER A 50 5.11 13.07 0.84
C SER A 50 4.75 14.15 1.86
N GLY A 51 4.07 13.75 2.94
CA GLY A 51 3.57 14.68 3.96
C GLY A 51 2.27 15.42 3.60
N HIS A 52 1.77 15.27 2.37
CA HIS A 52 0.53 15.88 1.89
C HIS A 52 -0.60 14.88 1.63
N ILE A 53 -0.36 13.59 1.85
CA ILE A 53 -1.37 12.53 1.70
C ILE A 53 -2.33 12.58 2.89
N ASP A 54 -3.61 12.81 2.61
CA ASP A 54 -4.70 12.62 3.56
C ASP A 54 -4.89 11.12 3.83
N LEU A 55 -4.34 10.66 4.94
CA LEU A 55 -4.31 9.25 5.31
C LEU A 55 -5.71 8.66 5.47
N ASP A 56 -6.64 9.37 6.11
CA ASP A 56 -7.97 8.84 6.42
C ASP A 56 -8.81 8.69 5.15
N ALA A 57 -8.75 9.68 4.24
CA ALA A 57 -9.40 9.56 2.95
C ALA A 57 -8.79 8.42 2.11
N THR A 58 -7.46 8.30 2.12
CA THR A 58 -6.75 7.26 1.36
C THR A 58 -7.10 5.86 1.85
N LEU A 59 -7.17 5.65 3.17
CA LEU A 59 -7.56 4.37 3.76
C LEU A 59 -9.01 4.00 3.43
N ARG A 60 -9.95 4.96 3.48
CA ARG A 60 -11.35 4.71 3.08
C ARG A 60 -11.46 4.32 1.61
N ASP A 61 -10.74 5.02 0.74
CA ASP A 61 -10.72 4.70 -0.69
C ASP A 61 -10.09 3.31 -0.95
N ALA A 62 -9.02 2.96 -0.23
CA ALA A 62 -8.38 1.66 -0.31
C ALA A 62 -9.30 0.52 0.16
N GLU A 63 -10.00 0.70 1.28
CA GLU A 63 -10.99 -0.24 1.79
C GLU A 63 -12.13 -0.44 0.78
N ALA A 64 -12.68 0.66 0.25
CA ALA A 64 -13.72 0.60 -0.76
C ALA A 64 -13.25 -0.12 -2.03
N LEU A 65 -12.03 0.15 -2.51
CA LEU A 65 -11.42 -0.55 -3.64
C LEU A 65 -11.25 -2.05 -3.36
N SER A 66 -10.76 -2.43 -2.18
CA SER A 66 -10.59 -3.83 -1.78
C SER A 66 -11.93 -4.57 -1.74
N ILE A 67 -12.97 -3.94 -1.19
CA ILE A 67 -14.32 -4.52 -1.13
C ILE A 67 -14.92 -4.64 -2.54
N CYS A 68 -14.77 -3.61 -3.38
CA CYS A 68 -15.27 -3.63 -4.75
C CYS A 68 -14.57 -4.69 -5.61
N ALA A 69 -13.27 -4.90 -5.39
CA ALA A 69 -12.49 -5.88 -6.13
C ALA A 69 -12.84 -7.32 -5.71
N GLY A 70 -13.16 -7.55 -4.42
CA GLY A 70 -13.58 -8.85 -3.91
C GLY A 70 -12.57 -9.96 -4.20
N GLU A 71 -13.09 -11.19 -4.41
CA GLU A 71 -12.26 -12.37 -4.70
C GLU A 71 -11.49 -12.24 -6.03
N GLU A 72 -12.08 -11.56 -7.02
CA GLU A 72 -11.46 -11.26 -8.30
C GLU A 72 -10.24 -10.33 -8.18
N GLY A 73 -10.26 -9.43 -7.19
CA GLY A 73 -9.11 -8.60 -6.83
C GLY A 73 -8.00 -9.44 -6.23
N ALA A 74 -8.33 -10.29 -5.26
CA ALA A 74 -7.39 -11.18 -4.60
C ALA A 74 -6.75 -12.16 -5.59
N ALA A 75 -7.51 -12.72 -6.53
CA ALA A 75 -7.03 -13.65 -7.55
C ALA A 75 -6.03 -13.02 -8.54
N ARG A 76 -6.01 -11.70 -8.69
CA ARG A 76 -5.07 -10.99 -9.58
C ARG A 76 -3.76 -10.60 -8.88
N ILE A 77 -3.64 -10.81 -7.58
CA ILE A 77 -2.40 -10.57 -6.85
C ILE A 77 -1.40 -11.67 -7.24
N PRO A 78 -0.20 -11.33 -7.75
CA PRO A 78 0.77 -12.33 -8.16
C PRO A 78 1.17 -13.25 -7.00
N PRO A 79 1.39 -14.55 -7.26
CA PRO A 79 1.86 -15.48 -6.24
C PRO A 79 3.23 -15.02 -5.72
N GLY A 80 3.43 -15.11 -4.40
CA GLY A 80 4.64 -14.64 -3.74
C GLY A 80 4.64 -13.16 -3.35
N THR A 81 3.56 -12.42 -3.63
CA THR A 81 3.41 -11.06 -3.11
C THR A 81 3.26 -11.10 -1.58
N PRO A 82 4.16 -10.45 -0.82
CA PRO A 82 4.12 -10.49 0.63
C PRO A 82 2.87 -9.76 1.17
N PRO A 83 2.27 -10.24 2.27
CA PRO A 83 1.18 -9.56 2.95
C PRO A 83 1.65 -8.25 3.62
N SER A 84 0.70 -7.40 3.98
CA SER A 84 0.93 -6.10 4.64
C SER A 84 1.63 -6.23 5.99
N LEU A 85 1.27 -7.27 6.75
CA LEU A 85 2.02 -7.70 7.92
C LEU A 85 2.97 -8.81 7.48
N PRO A 86 4.28 -8.68 7.68
CA PRO A 86 5.22 -9.76 7.42
C PRO A 86 4.83 -11.00 8.22
N VAL A 87 4.83 -12.17 7.58
CA VAL A 87 4.73 -13.44 8.31
C VAL A 87 6.01 -13.59 9.10
N ASP A 88 5.91 -13.68 10.42
CA ASP A 88 7.05 -13.92 11.30
C ASP A 88 7.53 -15.36 11.09
N ASP A 89 8.37 -15.55 10.07
CA ASP A 89 9.28 -16.68 10.07
C ASP A 89 10.30 -16.31 11.16
N GLY A 90 10.16 -16.88 12.37
CA GLY A 90 10.88 -16.52 13.61
C GLY A 90 12.42 -16.59 13.56
N SER A 91 13.01 -16.57 12.37
CA SER A 91 14.44 -16.52 12.06
C SER A 91 15.08 -15.15 12.31
N PHE A 92 14.33 -14.03 12.36
CA PHE A 92 14.95 -12.70 12.51
C PHE A 92 15.30 -12.33 13.96
N TYR A 93 14.65 -12.95 14.96
CA TYR A 93 14.93 -12.69 16.38
C TYR A 93 16.07 -13.55 16.96
N ILE A 94 16.44 -14.66 16.30
CA ILE A 94 17.47 -15.57 16.82
C ILE A 94 18.90 -15.01 16.62
N GLN A 95 19.08 -13.99 15.78
CA GLN A 95 20.42 -13.55 15.36
C GLN A 95 20.97 -12.33 16.13
N GLN A 96 20.21 -11.72 17.06
CA GLN A 96 20.66 -10.51 17.77
C GLN A 96 21.12 -10.73 19.23
N ASP A 97 21.01 -11.93 19.79
CA ASP A 97 21.38 -12.21 21.20
C ASP A 97 22.74 -12.93 21.40
N GLU A 98 23.50 -13.24 20.34
CA GLU A 98 24.84 -13.86 20.46
C GLU A 98 26.02 -12.86 20.35
N VAL A 99 25.89 -11.65 20.90
CA VAL A 99 27.05 -10.79 21.16
C VAL A 99 26.97 -10.17 22.55
N LEU A 100 27.33 -10.97 23.57
CA LEU A 100 27.82 -10.50 24.87
C LEU A 100 29.07 -11.31 25.25
#